data_AF-A0A534WL76-F1
#
_entry.id   AF-A0A534WL76-F1
#
_cell.length_a   1.000
_cell.length_b   1.000
_cell.length_c   1.000
_cell.angle_alpha   90.00
_cell.angle_beta   90.00
_cell.angle_gamma   90.00
#
_symmetry.space_group_name_H-M   'P 1'
#
loop_
_entity.id
_entity.type
_entity.pdbx_description
1 polymer ?
#
loop_
_entity_poly.entity_id
_entity_poly.type
_entity_poly.pdbx_seq_one_letter_code
_entity_poly.pdbx_strand_id
1 'polypeptide(L)'
;MPPLLQLTAGAAVLLWAAWLCLSQVDAYGSSRDARAVDDMHAWFLAHPRPVKRLVFSQAYMSIRFGRDPAERPNLGTNPEQNAQILRASPPGTLVFWDAHTGPQFYAIGPAELERAGYERLRAASYELEPLLPHRPALPPYRQEIYLYYKGE
;
A
#
# COMPACT_ATOMS: atom_id res chain seq x y z
N MET A 1 29.15 31.76 -24.90
CA MET A 1 29.33 30.30 -24.74
C MET A 1 28.86 29.61 -26.01
N PRO A 2 29.59 28.61 -26.53
CA PRO A 2 29.13 27.85 -27.67
C PRO A 2 27.84 27.08 -27.31
N PRO A 3 26.84 27.03 -28.19
CA PRO A 3 25.52 26.44 -27.91
C PRO A 3 25.60 24.97 -27.47
N LEU A 4 26.60 24.24 -27.97
CA LEU A 4 26.86 22.85 -27.59
C LEU A 4 27.21 22.70 -26.10
N LEU A 5 27.90 23.69 -25.52
CA LEU A 5 28.36 23.69 -24.13
C LEU A 5 27.22 24.05 -23.16
N GLN A 6 26.22 24.79 -23.64
CA GLN A 6 24.98 25.05 -22.89
C GLN A 6 24.08 23.81 -22.89
N LEU A 7 23.97 23.11 -24.01
CA LEU A 7 23.20 21.87 -24.11
C LEU A 7 23.78 20.75 -23.24
N THR A 8 25.10 20.59 -23.23
CA THR A 8 25.76 19.58 -22.37
C THR A 8 25.61 19.91 -20.88
N ALA A 9 25.79 21.18 -20.49
CA ALA A 9 25.57 21.61 -19.12
C ALA A 9 24.11 21.41 -18.67
N GLY A 10 23.14 21.77 -19.52
CA GLY A 10 21.72 21.56 -19.25
C GLY A 10 21.36 20.08 -19.09
N ALA A 11 21.85 19.23 -19.99
CA ALA A 11 21.65 17.78 -19.90
C ALA A 11 22.25 17.20 -18.61
N ALA A 12 23.45 17.64 -18.22
CA ALA A 12 24.10 17.19 -16.98
C ALA A 12 23.27 17.55 -15.73
N VAL A 13 22.73 18.78 -15.68
CA VAL A 13 21.86 19.20 -14.57
C VAL A 13 20.58 18.37 -14.50
N LEU A 14 19.94 18.10 -15.65
CA LEU A 14 18.72 17.30 -15.69
C LEU A 14 18.97 15.84 -15.28
N LEU A 15 20.07 15.24 -15.73
CA LEU A 15 20.45 13.89 -15.33
C LEU A 15 20.75 13.81 -13.83
N TRP A 16 21.44 14.82 -13.28
CA TRP A 16 21.72 14.91 -11.84
C TRP A 16 20.44 15.08 -11.03
N ALA A 17 19.52 15.96 -11.45
CA ALA A 17 18.24 16.14 -10.80
C ALA A 17 17.39 14.86 -10.84
N ALA A 18 17.32 14.19 -12.00
CA ALA A 18 16.62 12.91 -12.13
C ALA A 18 17.22 11.84 -11.20
N TRP A 19 18.55 11.76 -11.15
CA TRP A 19 19.24 10.84 -10.23
C TRP A 19 18.90 11.14 -8.77
N LEU A 20 18.91 12.41 -8.35
CA LEU A 20 18.54 12.80 -6.99
C LEU A 20 17.08 12.47 -6.67
N CYS A 21 16.15 12.72 -7.59
CA CYS A 21 14.73 12.39 -7.40
C CYS A 21 14.53 10.88 -7.25
N LEU A 22 15.09 10.07 -8.15
CA LEU A 22 15.03 8.61 -8.07
C LEU A 22 15.64 8.10 -6.76
N SER A 23 16.79 8.66 -6.40
CA SER A 23 17.48 8.34 -5.15
C SER A 23 16.66 8.71 -3.92
N GLN A 24 15.96 9.84 -3.93
CA GLN A 24 15.12 10.23 -2.81
C GLN A 24 13.88 9.33 -2.70
N VAL A 25 13.18 9.08 -3.80
CA VAL A 25 12.03 8.19 -3.83
C VAL A 25 12.42 6.81 -3.30
N ASP A 26 13.51 6.24 -3.82
CA ASP A 26 13.99 4.94 -3.38
C ASP A 26 14.42 4.94 -1.90
N ALA A 27 14.77 6.07 -1.29
CA ALA A 27 15.08 6.14 0.14
C ALA A 27 13.84 5.99 1.03
N TYR A 28 12.66 6.33 0.54
CA TYR A 28 11.41 6.13 1.27
C TYR A 28 10.93 4.69 1.08
N GLY A 29 10.99 3.88 2.14
CA GLY A 29 10.57 2.47 2.12
C GLY A 29 9.15 2.28 1.56
N SER A 30 8.22 3.19 1.90
CA SER A 30 6.83 3.18 1.43
C SER A 30 6.66 3.35 -0.09
N SER A 31 7.67 3.86 -0.80
CA SER A 31 7.64 3.93 -2.27
C SER A 31 7.70 2.54 -2.92
N ARG A 32 8.12 1.53 -2.16
CA ARG A 32 8.35 0.16 -2.64
C ARG A 32 7.13 -0.74 -2.43
N ASP A 33 6.10 -0.26 -1.73
CA ASP A 33 4.87 -0.98 -1.37
C ASP A 33 4.12 -1.50 -2.58
N ALA A 34 4.26 -0.84 -3.74
CA ALA A 34 3.58 -1.24 -4.97
C ALA A 34 3.86 -2.71 -5.34
N ARG A 35 5.07 -3.22 -5.09
CA ARG A 35 5.39 -4.64 -5.35
C ARG A 35 4.61 -5.59 -4.45
N ALA A 36 4.50 -5.26 -3.16
CA ALA A 36 3.77 -6.07 -2.20
C ALA A 36 2.25 -6.01 -2.46
N VAL A 37 1.73 -4.82 -2.77
CA VAL A 37 0.33 -4.63 -3.17
C VAL A 37 0.00 -5.40 -4.45
N ASP A 38 0.89 -5.37 -5.45
CA ASP A 38 0.71 -6.08 -6.71
C ASP A 38 0.70 -7.59 -6.55
N ASP A 39 1.60 -8.14 -5.72
CA ASP A 39 1.62 -9.58 -5.41
C ASP A 39 0.35 -10.03 -4.68
N MET A 40 -0.10 -9.28 -3.67
CA MET A 40 -1.34 -9.57 -2.95
C MET A 40 -2.56 -9.49 -3.87
N HIS A 41 -2.61 -8.50 -4.76
CA HIS A 41 -3.67 -8.38 -5.75
C HIS A 41 -3.64 -9.52 -6.78
N ALA A 42 -2.47 -9.87 -7.31
CA ALA A 42 -2.32 -10.99 -8.25
C ALA A 42 -2.80 -12.31 -7.63
N TRP A 43 -2.49 -12.55 -6.36
CA TRP A 43 -3.02 -13.71 -5.65
C TRP A 43 -4.52 -13.66 -5.45
N PHE A 44 -5.09 -12.49 -5.16
CA PHE A 44 -6.54 -12.36 -5.07
C PHE A 44 -7.21 -12.71 -6.41
N LEU A 45 -6.65 -12.25 -7.54
CA LEU A 45 -7.15 -12.61 -8.87
C LEU A 45 -7.09 -14.13 -9.14
N ALA A 46 -6.11 -14.82 -8.56
CA ALA A 46 -6.02 -16.28 -8.61
C ALA A 46 -6.99 -16.99 -7.64
N HIS A 47 -7.48 -16.31 -6.60
CA HIS A 47 -8.38 -16.84 -5.57
C HIS A 47 -9.61 -15.92 -5.37
N PRO A 48 -10.40 -15.69 -6.43
CA PRO A 48 -11.39 -14.62 -6.41
C PRO A 48 -12.50 -14.88 -5.38
N ARG A 49 -12.99 -13.78 -4.84
CA ARG A 49 -14.21 -13.69 -4.03
C ARG A 49 -15.12 -12.58 -4.59
N PRO A 50 -16.45 -12.68 -4.50
CA PRO A 50 -17.34 -11.59 -4.88
C PRO A 50 -17.13 -10.34 -4.01
N VAL A 51 -16.55 -9.27 -4.55
CA VAL A 51 -16.29 -8.03 -3.79
C VAL A 51 -17.38 -6.99 -4.05
N LYS A 52 -18.21 -6.74 -3.02
CA LYS A 52 -19.23 -5.68 -3.04
C LYS A 52 -18.69 -4.36 -2.50
N ARG A 53 -17.76 -4.42 -1.54
CA ARG A 53 -17.11 -3.26 -0.93
C ARG A 53 -15.63 -3.55 -0.70
N LEU A 54 -14.80 -2.53 -0.87
CA LEU A 54 -13.38 -2.58 -0.56
C LEU A 54 -13.08 -1.61 0.60
N VAL A 55 -12.34 -2.10 1.59
CA VAL A 55 -11.75 -1.29 2.66
C VAL A 55 -10.24 -1.42 2.54
N PHE A 56 -9.53 -0.31 2.64
CA PHE A 56 -8.09 -0.29 2.37
C PHE A 56 -7.37 0.74 3.23
N SER A 57 -6.13 0.44 3.60
CA SER A 57 -5.30 1.35 4.40
C SER A 57 -4.53 2.36 3.54
N GLN A 58 -4.23 2.00 2.29
CA GLN A 58 -3.46 2.81 1.33
C GLN A 58 -4.20 2.95 -0.01
N ALA A 59 -4.16 4.14 -0.62
CA ALA A 59 -4.92 4.42 -1.86
C ALA A 59 -4.52 3.54 -3.07
N TYR A 60 -3.24 3.15 -3.18
CA TYR A 60 -2.80 2.29 -4.28
C TYR A 60 -3.52 0.94 -4.31
N MET A 61 -3.90 0.41 -3.14
CA MET A 61 -4.68 -0.83 -3.03
C MET A 61 -6.05 -0.70 -3.71
N SER A 62 -6.76 0.42 -3.56
CA SER A 62 -8.05 0.62 -4.24
C SER A 62 -7.89 0.76 -5.75
N ILE A 63 -6.83 1.46 -6.18
CA ILE A 63 -6.49 1.63 -7.60
C ILE A 63 -6.27 0.27 -8.27
N ARG A 64 -5.56 -0.66 -7.62
CA ARG A 64 -5.34 -2.01 -8.19
C ARG A 64 -6.63 -2.78 -8.41
N PHE A 65 -7.65 -2.56 -7.57
CA PHE A 65 -8.98 -3.14 -7.71
C PHE A 65 -9.90 -2.33 -8.64
N GLY A 66 -9.41 -1.29 -9.31
CA GLY A 66 -10.21 -0.42 -10.18
C GLY A 66 -11.28 0.37 -9.43
N ARG A 67 -11.04 0.69 -8.15
CA ARG A 67 -11.99 1.41 -7.27
C ARG A 67 -11.52 2.84 -7.00
N ASP A 68 -12.47 3.75 -6.89
CA ASP A 68 -12.18 5.13 -6.51
C ASP A 68 -11.72 5.19 -5.04
N PRO A 69 -10.54 5.78 -4.74
CA PRO A 69 -10.11 6.00 -3.36
C PRO A 69 -11.12 6.77 -2.49
N ALA A 70 -12.01 7.55 -3.08
CA ALA A 70 -13.09 8.24 -2.38
C ALA A 70 -14.21 7.31 -1.88
N GLU A 71 -14.30 6.06 -2.38
CA GLU A 71 -15.24 5.05 -1.88
C GLU A 71 -14.86 4.50 -0.49
N ARG A 72 -13.71 4.91 0.06
CA ARG A 72 -13.25 4.44 1.37
C ARG A 72 -14.29 4.76 2.44
N PRO A 73 -14.61 3.81 3.34
CA PRO A 73 -15.39 4.14 4.52
C PRO A 73 -14.70 5.23 5.36
N ASN A 74 -15.50 6.00 6.10
CA ASN A 74 -15.03 7.09 6.96
C ASN A 74 -14.32 6.56 8.22
N LEU A 75 -13.17 5.92 8.03
CA LEU A 75 -12.28 5.46 9.08
C LEU A 75 -11.42 6.63 9.54
N GLY A 76 -11.40 6.87 10.85
CA GLY A 76 -10.56 7.87 11.51
C GLY A 76 -9.64 7.22 12.53
N THR A 77 -9.26 7.95 13.57
CA THR A 77 -8.42 7.40 14.66
C THR A 77 -9.22 6.82 15.82
N ASN A 78 -10.56 6.92 15.80
CA ASN A 78 -11.44 6.40 16.85
C ASN A 78 -11.68 4.88 16.66
N PRO A 79 -11.13 4.01 17.54
CA PRO A 79 -11.23 2.56 17.38
C PRO A 79 -12.67 2.05 17.48
N GLU A 80 -13.49 2.64 18.34
CA GLU A 80 -14.88 2.21 18.57
C GLU A 80 -15.75 2.51 17.35
N GLN A 81 -15.62 3.72 16.80
CA GLN A 81 -16.29 4.11 15.56
C GLN A 81 -15.86 3.21 14.40
N ASN A 82 -14.56 2.97 14.26
CA ASN A 82 -14.01 2.12 13.21
C ASN A 82 -14.52 0.67 13.34
N ALA A 83 -14.56 0.13 14.55
CA ALA A 83 -15.11 -1.20 14.81
C ALA A 83 -16.61 -1.27 14.45
N GLN A 84 -17.39 -0.24 14.74
CA GLN A 84 -18.80 -0.18 14.34
C GLN A 84 -18.95 -0.18 12.81
N ILE A 85 -18.15 0.63 12.09
CA ILE A 85 -18.15 0.68 10.62
C ILE A 85 -17.78 -0.68 10.01
N LEU A 86 -16.74 -1.33 10.55
CA LEU A 86 -16.29 -2.64 10.06
C LEU A 86 -17.33 -3.74 10.32
N ARG A 87 -17.97 -3.75 11.50
CA ARG A 87 -19.05 -4.69 11.84
C ARG A 87 -20.32 -4.44 11.03
N ALA A 88 -20.65 -3.19 10.73
CA ALA A 88 -21.82 -2.82 9.93
C ALA A 88 -21.61 -3.00 8.41
N SER A 89 -20.37 -3.25 7.98
CA SER A 89 -20.10 -3.48 6.55
C SER A 89 -20.76 -4.77 6.05
N PRO A 90 -21.28 -4.78 4.82
CA PRO A 90 -22.06 -5.90 4.29
C PRO A 90 -21.18 -7.15 4.06
N PRO A 91 -21.79 -8.35 3.99
CA PRO A 91 -21.14 -9.51 3.39
C PRO A 91 -20.58 -9.20 2.00
N GLY A 92 -19.44 -9.81 1.66
CA GLY A 92 -18.70 -9.48 0.45
C GLY A 92 -17.84 -8.22 0.57
N THR A 93 -17.52 -7.80 1.80
CA THR A 93 -16.53 -6.75 2.05
C THR A 93 -15.13 -7.37 2.07
N LEU A 94 -14.26 -6.92 1.19
CA LEU A 94 -12.82 -7.22 1.19
C LEU A 94 -12.09 -6.10 1.94
N VAL A 95 -11.17 -6.46 2.84
CA VAL A 95 -10.26 -5.54 3.49
C VAL A 95 -8.84 -5.86 3.03
N PHE A 96 -8.18 -4.87 2.43
CA PHE A 96 -6.80 -4.94 1.98
C PHE A 96 -5.95 -4.03 2.86
N TRP A 97 -5.14 -4.60 3.74
CA TRP A 97 -4.66 -3.90 4.92
C TRP A 97 -3.16 -4.03 5.11
N ASP A 98 -2.48 -2.91 5.25
CA ASP A 98 -1.07 -2.84 5.63
C ASP A 98 -0.93 -2.84 7.16
N ALA A 99 -0.07 -3.71 7.69
CA ALA A 99 0.12 -3.91 9.13
C ALA A 99 0.70 -2.70 9.86
N HIS A 100 1.34 -1.77 9.14
CA HIS A 100 1.91 -0.56 9.72
C HIS A 100 0.94 0.61 9.65
N THR A 101 0.45 0.91 8.44
CA THR A 101 -0.47 2.01 8.13
C THR A 101 -1.81 1.83 8.84
N GLY A 102 -2.31 0.59 8.89
CA GLY A 102 -3.59 0.25 9.50
C GLY A 102 -3.72 0.72 10.96
N PRO A 103 -2.87 0.21 11.86
CA PRO A 103 -2.86 0.63 13.26
C PRO A 103 -2.49 2.11 13.44
N GLN A 104 -1.49 2.60 12.69
CA GLN A 104 -0.98 3.97 12.86
C GLN A 104 -2.03 5.04 12.55
N PHE A 105 -2.78 4.88 11.46
CA PHE A 105 -3.72 5.91 11.00
C PHE A 105 -5.17 5.61 11.36
N TYR A 106 -5.51 4.34 11.61
CA TYR A 106 -6.89 3.93 11.85
C TYR A 106 -7.11 3.14 13.13
N ALA A 107 -6.08 2.88 13.94
CA ALA A 107 -6.20 2.04 15.14
C ALA A 107 -6.89 0.68 14.88
N ILE A 108 -6.70 0.13 13.67
CA ILE A 108 -7.23 -1.16 13.24
C ILE A 108 -6.05 -2.07 12.92
N GLY A 109 -5.90 -3.15 13.68
CA GLY A 109 -5.00 -4.26 13.39
C GLY A 109 -5.75 -5.55 13.04
N PRO A 110 -5.00 -6.66 12.88
CA PRO A 110 -5.54 -7.99 12.62
C PRO A 110 -6.65 -8.40 13.60
N ALA A 111 -6.44 -8.18 14.89
CA ALA A 111 -7.37 -8.59 15.94
C ALA A 111 -8.70 -7.83 15.88
N GLU A 112 -8.69 -6.55 15.49
CA GLU A 112 -9.91 -5.76 15.31
C GLU A 112 -10.72 -6.26 14.10
N LEU A 113 -10.06 -6.62 13.00
CA LEU A 113 -10.70 -7.18 11.82
C LEU A 113 -11.35 -8.54 12.13
N GLU A 114 -10.63 -9.42 12.82
CA GLU A 114 -11.13 -10.73 13.23
C GLU A 114 -12.34 -10.59 14.19
N ARG A 115 -12.24 -9.68 15.18
CA ARG A 115 -13.36 -9.34 16.08
C ARG A 115 -14.54 -8.67 15.37
N ALA A 116 -14.33 -8.10 14.18
CA ALA A 116 -15.40 -7.53 13.36
C ALA A 116 -16.06 -8.58 12.44
N GLY A 117 -15.63 -9.84 12.52
CA GLY A 117 -16.20 -10.97 11.78
C GLY A 117 -15.58 -11.19 10.41
N TYR A 118 -14.35 -10.72 10.18
CA TYR A 118 -13.63 -10.96 8.94
C TYR A 118 -12.74 -12.19 9.06
N GLU A 119 -12.74 -13.02 8.02
CA GLU A 119 -11.83 -14.14 7.84
C GLU A 119 -10.55 -13.68 7.15
N ARG A 120 -9.39 -14.10 7.62
CA ARG A 120 -8.12 -13.83 6.94
C ARG A 120 -7.96 -14.74 5.73
N LEU A 121 -7.94 -14.16 4.53
CA LEU A 121 -7.69 -14.88 3.29
C LEU A 121 -6.19 -15.09 3.06
N ARG A 122 -5.37 -14.06 3.31
CA ARG A 122 -3.92 -14.10 3.13
C ARG A 122 -3.21 -13.15 4.10
N ALA A 123 -2.06 -13.59 4.57
CA ALA A 123 -1.03 -12.74 5.15
C ALA A 123 0.27 -12.96 4.37
N ALA A 124 1.01 -11.90 4.10
CA ALA A 124 2.31 -12.00 3.48
C ALA A 124 3.25 -10.94 4.06
N SER A 125 4.50 -11.34 4.28
CA SER A 125 5.59 -10.48 4.73
C SER A 125 6.59 -10.31 3.60
N TYR A 126 7.03 -9.07 3.40
CA TYR A 126 7.91 -8.67 2.32
C TYR A 126 9.14 -7.98 2.90
N GLU A 127 10.31 -8.33 2.38
CA GLU A 127 11.54 -7.56 2.55
C GLU A 127 11.79 -6.79 1.26
N LEU A 128 11.48 -5.50 1.27
CA LEU A 128 11.50 -4.65 0.08
C LEU A 128 12.85 -3.96 -0.06
N GLU A 129 13.70 -4.58 -0.87
CA GLU A 129 15.03 -4.08 -1.21
C GLU A 129 14.96 -2.76 -1.99
N PRO A 130 15.96 -1.87 -1.84
CA PRO A 130 16.13 -0.69 -2.69
C PRO A 130 16.15 -1.04 -4.18
N LEU A 131 15.57 -0.17 -5.00
CA LEU A 131 15.61 -0.26 -6.45
C LEU A 131 17.02 0.04 -6.99
N LEU A 132 17.77 0.93 -6.31
CA LEU A 132 19.11 1.31 -6.73
C LEU A 132 20.18 0.43 -6.03
N PRO A 133 20.98 -0.35 -6.77
CA PRO A 133 21.82 -1.43 -6.22
C PRO A 133 23.03 -0.96 -5.40
N HIS A 134 23.30 0.34 -5.29
CA HIS A 134 24.56 0.88 -4.74
C HIS A 134 24.37 1.88 -3.59
N ARG A 135 23.35 1.67 -2.75
CA ARG A 135 23.24 2.39 -1.48
C ARG A 135 23.51 1.48 -0.28
N PRO A 136 24.75 1.47 0.24
CA PRO A 136 25.14 0.61 1.36
C PRO A 136 24.53 1.00 2.73
N ALA A 137 23.51 1.87 2.78
CA ALA A 137 23.03 2.47 4.04
C ALA A 137 21.51 2.42 4.26
N LEU A 138 20.71 1.91 3.31
CA LEU A 138 19.27 1.82 3.51
C LEU A 138 18.90 0.38 3.88
N PRO A 139 18.40 0.13 5.10
CA PRO A 139 17.96 -1.21 5.47
C PRO A 139 16.77 -1.64 4.59
N PRO A 140 16.58 -2.96 4.38
CA PRO A 140 15.36 -3.47 3.77
C PRO A 140 14.14 -2.96 4.51
N TYR A 141 13.12 -2.51 3.77
CA TYR A 141 11.86 -2.11 4.37
C TYR A 141 10.99 -3.36 4.54
N ARG A 142 10.66 -3.69 5.78
CA ARG A 142 9.77 -4.81 6.08
C ARG A 142 8.34 -4.34 6.05
N GLN A 143 7.53 -5.01 5.24
CA GLN A 143 6.11 -4.74 5.11
C GLN A 143 5.33 -6.02 5.32
N GLU A 144 4.20 -5.93 6.00
CA GLU A 144 3.27 -7.05 6.13
C GLU A 144 1.89 -6.60 5.66
N ILE A 145 1.30 -7.36 4.75
CA ILE A 145 0.01 -7.03 4.15
C ILE A 145 -0.96 -8.20 4.34
N TYR A 146 -2.20 -7.84 4.65
CA TYR A 146 -3.29 -8.75 4.88
C TYR A 146 -4.42 -8.57 3.87
N LEU A 147 -5.03 -9.68 3.49
CA LEU A 147 -6.34 -9.71 2.87
C LEU A 147 -7.31 -10.39 3.83
N TYR A 148 -8.38 -9.69 4.15
CA TYR A 148 -9.47 -10.17 5.00
C TYR A 148 -10.78 -10.06 4.23
N TYR A 149 -11.72 -10.97 4.50
CA TYR A 149 -13.00 -11.00 3.81
C TYR A 149 -14.13 -11.28 4.76
N LYS A 150 -15.24 -10.57 4.57
CA LYS A 150 -16.47 -10.81 5.30
C LYS A 150 -17.37 -11.76 4.51
N GLY A 151 -17.50 -12.98 5.03
CA GLY A 151 -18.42 -14.00 4.51
C GLY A 151 -19.90 -13.59 4.63
N GLU A 152 -20.77 -14.49 4.15
CA GLU A 152 -22.23 -14.37 4.29
C GLU A 152 -22.69 -14.40 5.76
#